data_AF-A0A535XT55-F1
#
_entry.id   AF-A0A535XT55-F1
#
_cell.length_a   1.000
_cell.length_b   1.000
_cell.length_c   1.000
_cell.angle_alpha   90.00
_cell.angle_beta   90.00
_cell.angle_gamma   90.00
#
_symmetry.space_group_name_H-M   'P 1'
#
loop_
_entity.id
_entity.type
_entity.pdbx_description
1 polymer ?
#
loop_
_entity_poly.entity_id
_entity_poly.type
_entity_poly.pdbx_seq_one_letter_code
_entity_poly.pdbx_strand_id
1 'polypeptide(L)'
;MADLAERVTAKIAEMERYLARTGGHVELVDVEDAIARIRVSVTRPRTGRLVATLQLKSGIERALLNDIPELRGVEAVNLPPYTVLGWDQPGFTPVELPQKDGG
;
A
#
# COMPACT_ATOMS: atom_id res chain seq x y z
N MET A 1 18.97 8.09 -9.62
CA MET A 1 17.55 7.83 -9.32
C MET A 1 17.01 6.55 -9.98
N ALA A 2 17.60 6.02 -11.07
CA ALA A 2 17.19 4.71 -11.62
C ALA A 2 17.48 3.53 -10.68
N ASP A 3 18.64 3.53 -10.01
CA ASP A 3 19.06 2.43 -9.11
C ASP A 3 18.08 2.21 -7.94
N LEU A 4 17.58 3.28 -7.30
CA LEU A 4 16.66 3.15 -6.17
C LEU A 4 15.33 2.53 -6.59
N ALA A 5 14.72 3.04 -7.67
CA ALA A 5 13.46 2.51 -8.18
C ALA A 5 13.61 1.05 -8.65
N GLU A 6 14.73 0.69 -9.28
CA GLU A 6 15.03 -0.68 -9.69
C GLU A 6 15.19 -1.62 -8.49
N ARG A 7 15.92 -1.20 -7.44
CA ARG A 7 16.05 -1.96 -6.18
C ARG A 7 14.71 -2.18 -5.50
N VAL A 8 13.89 -1.13 -5.42
CA VAL A 8 12.53 -1.22 -4.85
C VAL A 8 11.66 -2.15 -5.70
N THR A 9 11.72 -2.05 -7.02
CA THR A 9 10.99 -2.92 -7.95
C THR A 9 11.38 -4.38 -7.75
N ALA A 10 12.68 -4.67 -7.69
CA ALA A 10 13.19 -6.02 -7.46
C ALA A 10 12.72 -6.59 -6.12
N LYS A 11 12.74 -5.77 -5.06
CA LYS A 11 12.29 -6.19 -3.73
C LYS A 11 10.78 -6.43 -3.68
N ILE A 12 9.98 -5.56 -4.30
CA ILE A 12 8.53 -5.74 -4.41
C ILE A 12 8.19 -7.01 -5.19
N ALA A 13 8.88 -7.27 -6.30
CA ALA A 13 8.68 -8.50 -7.08
C ALA A 13 9.02 -9.76 -6.27
N GLU A 14 10.06 -9.70 -5.43
CA GLU A 14 10.37 -10.76 -4.48
C GLU A 14 9.23 -10.97 -3.47
N MET A 15 8.77 -9.89 -2.83
CA MET A 15 7.74 -9.91 -1.80
C MET A 15 6.41 -10.40 -2.34
N GLU A 16 6.03 -10.00 -3.56
CA GLU A 16 4.78 -10.41 -4.20
C GLU A 16 4.63 -11.94 -4.26
N ARG A 17 5.72 -12.66 -4.55
CA ARG A 17 5.70 -14.13 -4.57
C ARG A 17 5.34 -14.74 -3.21
N TYR A 18 5.80 -14.13 -2.13
CA TYR A 18 5.51 -14.59 -0.77
C TYR A 18 4.12 -14.15 -0.32
N LEU A 19 3.73 -12.92 -0.64
CA LEU A 19 2.44 -12.34 -0.26
C LEU A 19 1.28 -13.05 -0.94
N ALA A 20 1.42 -13.40 -2.22
CA ALA A 20 0.40 -14.11 -2.99
C ALA A 20 -0.03 -15.42 -2.31
N ARG A 21 0.90 -16.14 -1.64
CA ARG A 21 0.61 -17.37 -0.88
C ARG A 21 -0.32 -17.15 0.32
N THR A 22 -0.32 -15.95 0.86
CA THR A 22 -1.15 -15.53 2.01
C THR A 22 -2.37 -14.70 1.58
N GLY A 23 -2.56 -14.55 0.27
CA GLY A 23 -3.62 -13.75 -0.34
C GLY A 23 -3.37 -12.24 -0.25
N GLY A 24 -2.15 -11.79 0.04
CA GLY A 24 -1.77 -10.38 -0.09
C GLY A 24 -1.14 -10.10 -1.44
N HIS A 25 -1.29 -8.87 -1.94
CA HIS A 25 -0.62 -8.40 -3.16
C HIS A 25 -0.08 -7.00 -2.96
N VAL A 26 1.00 -6.70 -3.65
CA VAL A 26 1.67 -5.40 -3.68
C VAL A 26 2.15 -5.07 -5.08
N GLU A 27 1.92 -3.83 -5.51
CA GLU A 27 2.40 -3.29 -6.77
C GLU A 27 3.14 -1.99 -6.51
N LEU A 28 4.29 -1.79 -7.16
CA LEU A 28 4.96 -0.49 -7.18
C LEU A 28 4.23 0.42 -8.17
N VAL A 29 3.88 1.62 -7.71
CA VAL A 29 3.33 2.68 -8.57
C VAL A 29 4.46 3.60 -9.02
N ASP A 30 5.23 4.13 -8.07
CA ASP A 30 6.34 5.05 -8.35
C ASP A 30 7.30 5.18 -7.15
N VAL A 31 8.46 5.78 -7.37
CA VAL A 31 9.40 6.19 -6.32
C VAL A 31 9.80 7.66 -6.55
N GLU A 32 9.27 8.55 -5.71
CA GLU A 32 9.54 10.00 -5.76
C GLU A 32 10.10 10.47 -4.42
N ASP A 33 11.13 11.33 -4.43
CA ASP A 33 11.75 11.87 -3.20
C ASP A 33 12.14 10.81 -2.15
N ALA A 34 12.59 9.65 -2.64
CA ALA A 34 12.89 8.45 -1.84
C ALA A 34 11.67 7.90 -1.05
N ILE A 35 10.45 8.20 -1.49
CA ILE A 35 9.20 7.64 -0.99
C ILE A 35 8.67 6.66 -2.04
N ALA A 36 8.50 5.39 -1.66
CA ALA A 36 7.92 4.39 -2.54
C ALA A 36 6.39 4.43 -2.44
N ARG A 37 5.72 4.75 -3.54
CA ARG A 37 4.26 4.69 -3.67
C ARG A 37 3.86 3.30 -4.15
N ILE A 38 3.01 2.63 -3.39
CA ILE A 38 2.56 1.27 -3.66
C ILE A 38 1.03 1.18 -3.68
N ARG A 39 0.52 0.16 -4.38
CA ARG A 39 -0.85 -0.32 -4.23
C ARG A 39 -0.82 -1.65 -3.49
N VAL A 40 -1.71 -1.82 -2.51
CA VAL A 40 -1.80 -3.05 -1.73
C VAL A 40 -3.19 -3.64 -1.80
N SER A 41 -3.31 -4.96 -1.91
CA SER A 41 -4.60 -5.63 -1.86
C SER A 41 -4.54 -6.92 -1.05
N VAL A 42 -5.68 -7.35 -0.53
CA VAL A 42 -5.80 -8.59 0.23
C VAL A 42 -7.06 -9.35 -0.18
N THR A 43 -6.91 -10.65 -0.32
CA THR A 43 -7.97 -11.61 -0.54
C THR A 43 -8.52 -12.05 0.82
N ARG A 44 -9.33 -11.19 1.44
CA ARG A 44 -10.03 -11.45 2.70
C ARG A 44 -11.51 -11.02 2.65
N PRO A 45 -12.38 -11.62 3.49
CA PRO A 45 -13.76 -11.15 3.68
C PRO A 45 -13.82 -9.65 3.98
N ARG A 46 -14.94 -9.00 3.64
CA ARG A 46 -15.11 -7.55 3.77
C ARG A 46 -14.87 -7.07 5.22
N THR A 47 -15.37 -7.83 6.19
CA THR A 47 -15.14 -7.58 7.62
C THR A 47 -13.67 -7.75 7.97
N GLY A 48 -13.03 -6.69 8.46
CA GLY A 48 -11.61 -6.71 8.84
C GLY A 48 -10.62 -6.54 7.67
N ARG A 49 -11.10 -6.34 6.43
CA ARG A 49 -10.24 -6.09 5.26
C ARG A 49 -9.37 -4.85 5.44
N LEU A 50 -9.91 -3.75 5.97
CA LEU A 50 -9.12 -2.52 6.16
C LEU A 50 -7.97 -2.75 7.15
N VAL A 51 -8.25 -3.36 8.30
CA VAL A 51 -7.24 -3.68 9.32
C VAL A 51 -6.16 -4.61 8.74
N ALA A 52 -6.59 -5.62 7.98
CA ALA A 52 -5.72 -6.53 7.26
C ALA A 52 -4.77 -5.81 6.30
N THR A 53 -5.30 -4.92 5.47
CA THR A 53 -4.50 -4.19 4.47
C THR A 53 -3.56 -3.19 5.14
N LEU A 54 -3.97 -2.54 6.24
CA LEU A 54 -3.10 -1.66 7.03
C LEU A 54 -1.92 -2.43 7.64
N GLN A 55 -2.18 -3.60 8.23
CA GLN A 55 -1.12 -4.48 8.75
C GLN A 55 -0.16 -4.93 7.64
N LEU A 56 -0.70 -5.29 6.47
CA LEU A 56 0.10 -5.65 5.30
C LEU A 56 1.02 -4.49 4.87
N LYS A 57 0.46 -3.27 4.72
CA LYS A 57 1.25 -2.07 4.39
C LYS A 57 2.37 -1.86 5.39
N SER A 58 2.09 -1.89 6.69
CA SER A 58 3.11 -1.71 7.72
C SER A 58 4.20 -2.78 7.69
N GLY A 59 3.84 -4.04 7.37
CA GLY A 59 4.81 -5.11 7.15
C GLY A 59 5.71 -4.85 5.95
N ILE A 60 5.12 -4.42 4.83
CA ILE A 60 5.85 -4.09 3.60
C ILE A 60 6.81 -2.92 3.82
N GLU A 61 6.33 -1.86 4.46
CA GLU A 61 7.12 -0.67 4.78
C GLU A 61 8.34 -1.01 5.64
N ARG A 62 8.17 -1.80 6.70
CA ARG A 62 9.29 -2.25 7.53
C ARG A 62 10.31 -3.06 6.74
N ALA A 63 9.85 -3.98 5.88
CA ALA A 63 10.74 -4.79 5.07
C ALA A 63 11.53 -3.94 4.06
N LEU A 64 10.87 -3.01 3.38
CA LEU A 64 11.51 -2.11 2.43
C LEU A 64 12.53 -1.17 3.10
N LEU A 65 12.18 -0.56 4.23
CA LEU A 65 13.09 0.33 4.96
C LEU A 65 14.28 -0.42 5.56
N ASN A 66 14.12 -1.68 5.95
CA ASN A 66 15.22 -2.52 6.45
C ASN A 66 16.21 -2.88 5.34
N ASP A 67 15.72 -3.27 4.16
CA ASP A 67 16.57 -3.73 3.06
C ASP A 67 17.11 -2.56 2.20
N ILE A 68 16.41 -1.43 2.21
CA ILE A 68 16.72 -0.22 1.43
C ILE A 68 16.65 0.99 2.37
N PRO A 69 17.69 1.20 3.21
CA PRO A 69 17.71 2.29 4.19
C PRO A 69 17.73 3.70 3.56
N GLU A 70 17.96 3.81 2.25
CA GLU A 70 17.85 5.07 1.51
C GLU A 70 16.40 5.53 1.31
N LEU A 71 15.43 4.64 1.46
CA LEU A 71 14.01 5.02 1.44
C LEU A 71 13.67 5.85 2.68
N ARG A 72 12.95 6.96 2.45
CA ARG A 72 12.40 7.82 3.50
C ARG A 72 11.04 7.33 4.00
N GLY A 73 10.32 6.56 3.20
CA GLY A 73 9.00 6.05 3.58
C GLY A 73 8.32 5.28 2.47
N VAL A 74 7.16 4.70 2.82
CA VAL A 74 6.31 3.96 1.88
C VAL A 74 4.86 4.43 2.04
N GLU A 75 4.23 4.78 0.92
CA GLU A 75 2.86 5.29 0.89
C GLU A 75 1.95 4.36 0.08
N ALA A 76 0.79 4.03 0.64
CA ALA A 76 -0.22 3.25 -0.05
C ALA A 76 -1.25 4.17 -0.70
N VAL A 77 -1.27 4.24 -2.03
CA VAL A 77 -2.13 5.19 -2.77
C VAL A 77 -3.61 4.82 -2.74
N ASN A 78 -3.93 3.58 -2.36
CA ASN A 78 -5.30 3.05 -2.32
C ASN A 78 -5.82 2.79 -0.90
N LEU A 79 -5.12 3.31 0.11
CA LEU A 79 -5.59 3.32 1.49
C LEU A 79 -5.98 4.75 1.87
N PRO A 80 -6.98 4.92 2.76
CA PRO A 80 -7.26 6.24 3.30
C PRO A 80 -5.97 6.78 3.94
N PRO A 81 -5.64 8.07 3.76
CA PRO A 81 -4.49 8.65 4.43
C PRO A 81 -4.60 8.36 5.93
N TYR A 82 -3.48 8.05 6.60
CA TYR A 82 -3.46 7.82 8.04
C TYR A 82 -4.05 9.01 8.84
N THR A 83 -4.09 10.20 8.22
CA THR A 83 -4.71 11.43 8.73
C THR A 83 -6.22 11.54 8.49
N VAL A 84 -6.81 10.67 7.67
CA VAL A 84 -8.23 10.65 7.31
C VAL A 84 -9.00 9.57 8.10
N LEU A 85 -8.33 8.83 8.98
CA LEU A 85 -8.97 7.96 9.98
C LEU A 85 -9.52 8.75 11.19
N GLY A 86 -9.80 10.05 11.01
CA GLY A 86 -10.77 10.79 11.82
C GLY A 86 -12.15 10.62 11.21
N TRP A 87 -13.05 9.94 11.92
CA TRP A 87 -14.45 9.75 11.54
C TRP A 87 -15.28 11.05 11.63
N ASP A 88 -14.68 12.22 11.36
CA ASP A 88 -15.30 13.53 11.62
C ASP A 88 -14.99 14.64 10.60
N GLN A 89 -14.49 14.34 9.39
CA GLN A 89 -14.25 15.39 8.39
C GLN A 89 -15.54 15.68 7.58
N PRO A 90 -16.23 16.82 7.78
CA PRO A 90 -17.45 17.19 7.04
C PRO A 90 -17.18 17.57 5.58
N GLY A 91 -15.91 17.63 5.15
CA GLY A 91 -15.49 18.03 3.80
C GLY A 91 -15.06 16.88 2.88
N PHE A 92 -15.10 15.63 3.32
CA PHE A 92 -14.78 14.51 2.43
C PHE A 92 -15.94 14.28 1.45
N THR A 93 -15.74 14.68 0.19
CA THR A 93 -16.62 14.28 -0.91
C THR A 93 -15.95 13.12 -1.66
N PRO A 94 -16.35 11.86 -1.44
CA PRO A 94 -15.84 10.75 -2.20
C PRO A 94 -16.38 10.82 -3.63
N VAL A 95 -15.68 11.55 -4.50
CA VAL A 95 -16.04 11.61 -5.92
C VAL A 95 -15.68 10.33 -6.67
N GLU A 96 -14.92 9.42 -6.06
CA GLU A 96 -14.49 8.18 -6.70
C GLU A 96 -14.46 6.97 -5.74
N LEU A 97 -15.46 6.84 -4.86
CA LEU A 97 -15.73 5.51 -4.30
C LEU A 97 -16.48 4.71 -5.36
N PRO A 98 -16.03 3.48 -5.71
CA PRO A 98 -16.80 2.62 -6.61
C PRO A 98 -18.20 2.41 -6.01
N GLN A 99 -19.22 2.65 -6.83
CA GLN A 99 -20.62 2.54 -6.41
C GLN A 99 -20.88 1.20 -5.72
N LYS A 100 -21.56 1.29 -4.57
CA LYS A 100 -21.69 0.20 -3.60
C LYS A 100 -22.43 -1.03 -4.13
N ASP A 101 -23.28 -0.89 -5.14
CA ASP A 101 -24.07 -2.01 -5.66
C ASP A 101 -24.22 -1.85 -7.18
N GLY A 102 -23.63 -2.77 -7.94
CA GLY A 102 -23.86 -2.89 -9.38
C GLY A 102 -24.85 -4.00 -9.65
N GLY A 103 -26.07 -3.63 -10.08
CA GLY A 103 -27.01 -4.44 -10.88
C GLY A 103 -27.58 -5.71 -10.25
#